data_AF-A8Q3R5-F1
#
_entry.id   AF-A8Q3R5-F1
#
_cell.length_a   1.000
_cell.length_b   1.000
_cell.length_c   1.000
_cell.angle_alpha   90.00
_cell.angle_beta   90.00
_cell.angle_gamma   90.00
#
_symmetry.space_group_name_H-M   'P 1'
#
loop_
_entity.id
_entity.type
_entity.pdbx_description
1 polymer ?
#
loop_
_entity_poly.entity_id
_entity_poly.type
_entity_poly.pdbx_seq_one_letter_code
_entity_poly.pdbx_strand_id
1 'polypeptide(L)'
;MILTLATLYIMNFFFATIESNVSIGLLRKTGRKPKPSGYGNRPRGVPFARGPFYATGETFACVDNSRSIPFSQVNDDYCDCPDGSDEPGTSACPNAKFHCLNRGFKAEDLPSNRVNDQICDCCDGSDEWDSAVECPDICNELGAKYREEIRQKTELAKQGFVKRTELVAAGQQLKSEKLEKLKSLKKEMDEITKLRIDARTKMDEKASLAAEAKKRHETTWEEEKQRLKRDYVLILFTSFDSNKDGKVTLDELKMAKEFDTNGDGVVSDNEIKHVLPDGMDDCNFEVFLENVYDNIRSLFEKTSEIETEMDENEHQSTLPIAVESNSGV
;
A
#
# COMPACT_ATOMS: atom_id res chain seq x y z
N MET A 1 -91.55 -34.32 -47.28
CA MET A 1 -92.79 -33.82 -47.92
C MET A 1 -93.58 -33.02 -46.89
N ILE A 2 -93.87 -31.74 -47.23
CA ILE A 2 -94.96 -30.88 -46.71
C ILE A 2 -94.73 -30.31 -45.29
N LEU A 3 -94.32 -29.03 -45.13
CA LEU A 3 -95.14 -27.78 -44.99
C LEU A 3 -96.20 -27.92 -43.85
N THR A 4 -96.41 -27.04 -42.88
CA THR A 4 -96.37 -25.57 -42.86
C THR A 4 -96.77 -25.02 -41.46
N LEU A 5 -96.49 -23.73 -41.26
CA LEU A 5 -97.26 -22.70 -40.49
C LEU A 5 -96.88 -22.37 -39.04
N ALA A 6 -96.11 -21.28 -38.98
CA ALA A 6 -96.09 -20.20 -38.00
C ALA A 6 -97.38 -19.98 -37.18
N THR A 7 -97.20 -19.82 -35.86
CA THR A 7 -97.96 -18.85 -35.06
C THR A 7 -97.01 -18.18 -34.05
N LEU A 8 -97.07 -16.86 -34.05
CA LEU A 8 -96.31 -15.94 -33.22
C LEU A 8 -96.67 -16.11 -31.73
N TYR A 9 -95.66 -16.21 -30.86
CA TYR A 9 -95.80 -15.80 -29.46
C TYR A 9 -94.88 -14.59 -29.24
N ILE A 10 -95.50 -13.41 -29.22
CA ILE A 10 -94.88 -12.16 -28.79
C ILE A 10 -94.83 -12.22 -27.25
N MET A 11 -93.65 -12.46 -26.68
CA MET A 11 -93.41 -12.24 -25.25
C MET A 11 -92.28 -11.21 -25.11
N ASN A 12 -92.71 -10.03 -24.69
CA ASN A 12 -91.98 -8.83 -24.31
C ASN A 12 -90.54 -9.04 -23.84
N PHE A 13 -89.58 -8.66 -24.68
CA PHE A 13 -88.24 -8.28 -24.26
C PHE A 13 -88.31 -6.80 -23.82
N PHE A 14 -88.43 -6.57 -22.51
CA PHE A 14 -88.21 -5.24 -21.94
C PHE A 14 -86.70 -4.92 -22.06
N PHE A 15 -86.32 -4.24 -23.14
CA PHE A 15 -85.07 -3.51 -23.18
C PHE A 15 -85.19 -2.31 -22.24
N ALA A 16 -84.75 -2.47 -20.99
CA ALA A 16 -84.40 -1.33 -20.16
C ALA A 16 -83.07 -0.79 -20.70
N THR A 17 -83.14 0.13 -21.67
CA THR A 17 -82.04 1.06 -21.94
C THR A 17 -81.90 1.95 -20.72
N ILE A 18 -81.05 1.54 -19.76
CA ILE A 18 -80.54 2.48 -18.78
C ILE A 18 -79.60 3.40 -19.57
N GLU A 19 -80.13 4.55 -19.97
CA GLU A 19 -79.31 5.71 -20.30
C GLU A 19 -78.49 6.03 -19.04
N SER A 20 -77.30 5.46 -18.95
CA SER A 20 -76.31 5.91 -17.99
C SER A 20 -75.82 7.27 -18.48
N ASN A 21 -76.55 8.31 -18.11
CA ASN A 21 -76.04 9.67 -18.05
C ASN A 21 -74.97 9.71 -16.93
N VAL A 22 -73.83 9.06 -17.17
CA VAL A 22 -72.61 9.38 -16.44
C VAL A 22 -72.16 10.71 -17.01
N SER A 23 -72.74 11.77 -16.47
CA SER A 23 -72.13 13.08 -16.52
C SER A 23 -70.81 12.93 -15.77
N ILE A 24 -69.70 12.89 -16.51
CA ILE A 24 -68.37 13.24 -15.99
C ILE A 24 -68.39 14.76 -15.75
N GLY A 25 -69.32 15.19 -14.90
CA GLY A 25 -69.37 16.51 -14.33
C GLY A 25 -68.51 16.46 -13.09
N LEU A 26 -67.65 17.45 -12.92
CA LEU A 26 -66.85 17.68 -11.73
C LEU A 26 -67.62 17.23 -10.48
N LEU A 27 -67.04 16.30 -9.72
CA LEU A 27 -67.49 15.97 -8.37
C LEU A 27 -67.45 17.26 -7.55
N ARG A 28 -68.55 18.01 -7.61
CA ARG A 28 -68.74 19.24 -6.85
C ARG A 28 -68.77 18.80 -5.39
N LYS A 29 -67.74 19.26 -4.68
CA LYS A 29 -67.63 19.43 -3.22
C LYS A 29 -68.81 18.84 -2.46
N THR A 30 -68.57 17.73 -1.78
CA THR A 30 -69.36 17.36 -0.59
C THR A 30 -69.63 18.65 0.19
N GLY A 31 -70.85 18.90 0.66
CA GLY A 31 -71.27 20.16 1.32
C GLY A 31 -70.58 20.50 2.65
N ARG A 32 -69.29 20.17 2.78
CA ARG A 32 -68.36 20.50 3.84
C ARG A 32 -67.83 21.91 3.61
N LYS A 33 -67.64 22.66 4.70
CA LYS A 33 -67.04 23.99 4.65
C LYS A 33 -65.53 23.85 4.42
N PRO A 34 -64.91 24.73 3.62
CA PRO A 34 -63.45 24.74 3.45
C PRO A 34 -62.72 24.84 4.80
N LYS A 35 -61.57 24.19 4.91
CA LYS A 35 -60.73 24.29 6.11
C LYS A 35 -60.26 25.74 6.30
N PRO A 36 -60.19 26.25 7.55
CA PRO A 36 -59.62 27.58 7.82
C PRO A 36 -58.17 27.64 7.32
N SER A 37 -57.70 28.82 6.86
CA SER A 37 -56.39 28.89 6.21
C SER A 37 -55.23 28.60 7.15
N GLY A 38 -55.24 29.13 8.38
CA GLY A 38 -54.10 29.00 9.29
C GLY A 38 -52.89 29.86 8.91
N TYR A 39 -52.92 30.62 7.81
CA TYR A 39 -51.83 31.51 7.35
C TYR A 39 -51.89 32.93 7.96
N GLY A 40 -52.94 33.25 8.71
CA GLY A 40 -53.19 34.58 9.26
C GLY A 40 -53.74 35.53 8.19
N ASN A 41 -53.19 36.75 8.11
CA ASN A 41 -53.57 37.74 7.09
C ASN A 41 -52.94 37.48 5.71
N ARG A 42 -52.14 36.42 5.57
CA ARG A 42 -51.49 36.06 4.31
C ARG A 42 -52.37 35.08 3.53
N PRO A 43 -52.33 35.09 2.19
CA PRO A 43 -52.99 34.08 1.39
C PRO A 43 -52.50 32.66 1.73
N ARG A 44 -53.38 31.67 1.50
CA ARG A 44 -53.04 30.25 1.70
C ARG A 44 -51.83 29.87 0.83
N GLY A 45 -50.98 29.00 1.34
CA GLY A 45 -49.82 28.47 0.62
C GLY A 45 -48.65 29.46 0.49
N VAL A 46 -48.74 30.65 1.08
CA VAL A 46 -47.62 31.61 1.12
C VAL A 46 -46.74 31.34 2.36
N PRO A 47 -45.40 31.21 2.22
CA PRO A 47 -44.48 31.12 3.37
C PRO A 47 -44.33 32.46 4.11
N PHE A 48 -43.93 32.43 5.38
CA PHE A 48 -43.79 33.67 6.18
C PHE A 48 -42.86 34.69 5.50
N ALA A 49 -41.73 34.21 4.96
CA ALA A 49 -40.74 35.03 4.28
C ALA A 49 -41.28 35.74 3.01
N ARG A 50 -42.30 35.19 2.34
CA ARG A 50 -42.92 35.81 1.16
C ARG A 50 -44.17 36.63 1.47
N GLY A 51 -44.60 36.64 2.73
CA GLY A 51 -45.77 37.43 3.17
C GLY A 51 -45.79 38.88 2.68
N PRO A 52 -44.66 39.63 2.69
CA PRO A 52 -44.64 41.01 2.22
C PRO A 52 -45.04 41.22 0.75
N PHE A 53 -44.88 40.22 -0.12
CA PHE A 53 -45.32 40.32 -1.53
C PHE A 53 -46.85 40.28 -1.66
N TYR A 54 -47.55 39.76 -0.65
CA TYR A 54 -48.99 39.58 -0.64
C TYR A 54 -49.68 40.52 0.35
N ALA A 55 -49.16 41.74 0.48
CA ALA A 55 -49.83 42.77 1.28
C ALA A 55 -51.23 43.02 0.70
N THR A 56 -52.26 42.88 1.53
CA THR A 56 -53.65 43.07 1.12
C THR A 56 -53.87 44.51 0.66
N GLY A 57 -54.14 44.71 -0.63
CA GLY A 57 -54.42 45.98 -1.28
C GLY A 57 -55.48 45.81 -2.38
N GLU A 58 -55.71 46.85 -3.20
CA GLU A 58 -56.63 46.76 -4.34
C GLU A 58 -56.02 45.96 -5.50
N THR A 59 -54.70 46.06 -5.67
CA THR A 59 -53.94 45.38 -6.73
C THR A 59 -52.81 44.54 -6.15
N PHE A 60 -52.49 43.46 -6.85
CA PHE A 60 -51.35 42.58 -6.65
C PHE A 60 -50.46 42.64 -7.90
N ALA A 61 -49.16 42.84 -7.70
CA ALA A 61 -48.19 42.68 -8.77
C ALA A 61 -47.62 41.27 -8.70
N CYS A 62 -47.57 40.56 -9.83
CA CYS A 62 -46.87 39.29 -9.91
C CYS A 62 -45.44 39.45 -9.36
N VAL A 63 -44.89 38.44 -8.71
CA VAL A 63 -43.59 38.54 -8.02
C VAL A 63 -42.45 38.86 -8.99
N ASP A 64 -42.56 38.41 -10.24
CA ASP A 64 -41.66 38.75 -11.35
C ASP A 64 -41.88 40.15 -11.98
N ASN A 65 -42.89 40.91 -11.52
CA ASN A 65 -43.37 42.18 -12.06
C ASN A 65 -43.85 42.12 -13.52
N SER A 66 -44.25 40.95 -14.03
CA SER A 66 -44.75 40.80 -15.40
C SER A 66 -46.10 41.47 -15.65
N ARG A 67 -46.99 41.48 -14.64
CA ARG A 67 -48.33 42.05 -14.70
C ARG A 67 -48.81 42.48 -13.31
N SER A 68 -49.78 43.39 -13.28
CA SER A 68 -50.57 43.70 -12.09
C SER A 68 -52.03 43.31 -12.30
N ILE A 69 -52.60 42.64 -11.31
CA ILE A 69 -53.97 42.11 -11.28
C ILE A 69 -54.71 42.64 -10.04
N PRO A 70 -56.04 42.66 -9.99
CA PRO A 70 -56.78 42.89 -8.74
C PRO A 70 -56.41 41.84 -7.68
N PHE A 71 -56.28 42.23 -6.41
CA PHE A 71 -55.96 41.27 -5.34
C PHE A 71 -57.03 40.18 -5.17
N SER A 72 -58.25 40.41 -5.65
CA SER A 72 -59.31 39.39 -5.70
C SER A 72 -59.01 38.22 -6.62
N GLN A 73 -58.04 38.35 -7.53
CA GLN A 73 -57.56 37.28 -8.41
C GLN A 73 -56.45 36.43 -7.76
N VAL A 74 -56.06 36.73 -6.51
CA VAL A 74 -55.10 35.89 -5.78
C VAL A 74 -55.85 34.70 -5.16
N ASN A 75 -55.48 33.47 -5.54
CA ASN A 75 -56.14 32.22 -5.19
C ASN A 75 -57.60 32.16 -5.69
N ASP A 76 -57.84 32.59 -6.92
CA ASP A 76 -59.18 32.54 -7.53
C ASP A 76 -59.39 31.30 -8.41
N ASP A 77 -58.43 30.36 -8.41
CA ASP A 77 -58.41 29.13 -9.21
C ASP A 77 -58.24 29.39 -10.72
N TYR A 78 -57.67 30.54 -11.08
CA TYR A 78 -57.25 30.89 -12.44
C TYR A 78 -55.80 31.38 -12.46
N CYS A 79 -55.05 31.02 -13.51
CA CYS A 79 -53.63 31.38 -13.62
C CYS A 79 -53.44 32.64 -14.48
N ASP A 80 -53.33 33.79 -13.84
CA ASP A 80 -53.11 35.11 -14.43
C ASP A 80 -51.63 35.50 -14.51
N CYS A 81 -50.80 35.11 -13.53
CA CYS A 81 -49.38 35.42 -13.52
C CYS A 81 -48.54 34.33 -14.22
N PRO A 82 -47.64 34.69 -15.16
CA PRO A 82 -46.72 33.73 -15.80
C PRO A 82 -45.82 32.98 -14.82
N ASP A 83 -45.46 33.60 -13.70
CA ASP A 83 -44.65 33.00 -12.63
C ASP A 83 -45.48 32.16 -11.64
N GLY A 84 -46.81 32.18 -11.75
CA GLY A 84 -47.76 31.50 -10.87
C GLY A 84 -47.84 32.07 -9.44
N SER A 85 -47.39 33.30 -9.25
CA SER A 85 -47.38 33.94 -7.93
C SER A 85 -48.76 34.35 -7.42
N ASP A 86 -49.75 34.45 -8.28
CA ASP A 86 -51.17 34.69 -7.97
C ASP A 86 -51.86 33.48 -7.33
N GLU A 87 -51.42 32.25 -7.63
CA GLU A 87 -52.06 31.01 -7.17
C GLU A 87 -51.19 30.19 -6.19
N PRO A 88 -50.74 30.75 -5.04
CA PRO A 88 -49.96 30.00 -4.06
C PRO A 88 -50.76 28.93 -3.29
N GLY A 89 -52.09 29.04 -3.28
CA GLY A 89 -53.03 28.28 -2.46
C GLY A 89 -53.96 27.35 -3.25
N THR A 90 -53.81 27.28 -4.57
CA THR A 90 -54.63 26.47 -5.49
C THR A 90 -53.73 25.65 -6.44
N SER A 91 -54.35 24.84 -7.30
CA SER A 91 -53.66 24.05 -8.32
C SER A 91 -53.66 24.70 -9.72
N ALA A 92 -54.10 25.95 -9.85
CA ALA A 92 -54.38 26.57 -11.15
C ALA A 92 -53.13 26.85 -12.00
N CYS A 93 -52.00 27.20 -11.36
CA CYS A 93 -50.76 27.49 -12.07
C CYS A 93 -49.77 26.31 -12.02
N PRO A 94 -49.16 25.89 -13.14
CA PRO A 94 -48.29 24.71 -13.21
C PRO A 94 -46.94 24.89 -12.50
N ASN A 95 -46.46 26.13 -12.36
CA ASN A 95 -45.18 26.46 -11.73
C ASN A 95 -45.32 26.95 -10.28
N ALA A 96 -46.55 27.05 -9.78
CA ALA A 96 -46.82 27.51 -8.43
C ALA A 96 -46.39 26.47 -7.39
N LYS A 97 -46.12 26.95 -6.17
CA LYS A 97 -45.74 26.13 -5.03
C LYS A 97 -46.63 26.45 -3.85
N PHE A 98 -47.15 25.41 -3.22
CA PHE A 98 -47.95 25.48 -2.03
C PHE A 98 -47.09 25.25 -0.79
N HIS A 99 -47.04 26.20 0.13
CA HIS A 99 -46.26 26.07 1.36
C HIS A 99 -47.08 25.45 2.51
N CYS A 100 -46.77 24.23 2.92
CA CYS A 100 -47.28 23.63 4.16
C CYS A 100 -46.61 24.29 5.37
N LEU A 101 -47.39 24.83 6.31
CA LEU A 101 -46.83 25.41 7.53
C LEU A 101 -46.29 24.34 8.48
N ASN A 102 -46.97 23.18 8.52
CA ASN A 102 -46.60 22.00 9.30
C ASN A 102 -46.19 22.35 10.75
N ARG A 103 -47.01 23.15 11.43
CA ARG A 103 -46.71 23.66 12.77
C ARG A 103 -46.43 22.49 13.73
N GLY A 104 -45.31 22.56 14.44
CA GLY A 104 -44.85 21.47 15.31
C GLY A 104 -43.92 20.46 14.62
N PHE A 105 -43.75 20.55 13.29
CA PHE A 105 -42.80 19.79 12.49
C PHE A 105 -42.04 20.70 11.48
N LYS A 106 -41.54 20.12 10.37
CA LYS A 106 -40.80 20.82 9.30
C LYS A 106 -41.78 21.41 8.28
N ALA A 107 -41.64 22.69 7.98
CA ALA A 107 -42.35 23.31 6.85
C ALA A 107 -41.84 22.72 5.52
N GLU A 108 -42.72 22.61 4.54
CA GLU A 108 -42.42 21.95 3.26
C GLU A 108 -43.19 22.62 2.13
N ASP A 109 -42.58 22.70 0.94
CA ASP A 109 -43.21 23.25 -0.26
C ASP A 109 -43.63 22.09 -1.16
N LEU A 110 -44.89 22.07 -1.54
CA LEU A 110 -45.47 21.14 -2.50
C LEU A 110 -45.64 21.79 -3.86
N PRO A 111 -45.56 21.03 -4.96
CA PRO A 111 -46.00 21.53 -6.26
C PRO A 111 -47.53 21.75 -6.24
N SER A 112 -47.99 22.78 -6.96
CA SER A 112 -49.41 23.19 -6.99
C SER A 112 -50.38 22.09 -7.42
N ASN A 113 -49.93 21.15 -8.25
CA ASN A 113 -50.74 20.02 -8.71
C ASN A 113 -51.16 19.03 -7.61
N ARG A 114 -50.63 19.17 -6.40
CA ARG A 114 -51.01 18.39 -5.21
C ARG A 114 -51.97 19.13 -4.28
N VAL A 115 -52.46 20.30 -4.68
CA VAL A 115 -53.43 21.05 -3.89
C VAL A 115 -54.83 20.60 -4.29
N ASN A 116 -55.62 20.10 -3.33
CA ASN A 116 -56.95 19.55 -3.54
C ASN A 116 -57.01 18.38 -4.55
N ASP A 117 -55.97 17.54 -4.59
CA ASP A 117 -55.89 16.37 -5.46
C ASP A 117 -56.47 15.09 -4.81
N GLN A 118 -57.04 15.21 -3.61
CA GLN A 118 -57.58 14.14 -2.76
C GLN A 118 -56.52 13.28 -2.06
N ILE A 119 -55.26 13.69 -2.03
CA ILE A 119 -54.16 13.02 -1.33
C ILE A 119 -53.65 13.95 -0.22
N CYS A 120 -53.44 13.39 0.98
CA CYS A 120 -52.88 14.16 2.09
C CYS A 120 -51.35 14.16 2.04
N ASP A 121 -50.74 15.20 1.49
CA ASP A 121 -49.29 15.41 1.43
C ASP A 121 -48.77 16.23 2.62
N CYS A 122 -49.43 17.34 2.99
CA CYS A 122 -49.03 18.12 4.15
C CYS A 122 -49.39 17.37 5.45
N CYS A 123 -48.51 17.37 6.47
CA CYS A 123 -48.85 16.75 7.75
C CYS A 123 -49.97 17.48 8.50
N ASP A 124 -50.19 18.77 8.21
CA ASP A 124 -51.27 19.57 8.75
C ASP A 124 -52.55 19.48 7.90
N GLY A 125 -52.49 18.77 6.76
CA GLY A 125 -53.58 18.61 5.80
C GLY A 125 -54.08 19.91 5.20
N SER A 126 -53.22 20.93 5.12
CA SER A 126 -53.57 22.27 4.62
C SER A 126 -53.68 22.38 3.09
N ASP A 127 -53.09 21.43 2.38
CA ASP A 127 -53.19 21.14 0.94
C ASP A 127 -54.60 20.70 0.53
N GLU A 128 -55.23 19.85 1.32
CA GLU A 128 -56.59 19.35 1.09
C GLU A 128 -57.62 20.17 1.89
N TRP A 129 -57.76 21.44 1.50
CA TRP A 129 -58.59 22.41 2.21
C TRP A 129 -60.01 22.55 1.65
N ASP A 130 -60.24 22.13 0.39
CA ASP A 130 -61.53 22.18 -0.30
C ASP A 130 -61.82 20.90 -1.11
N SER A 131 -61.31 19.77 -0.63
CA SER A 131 -61.51 18.47 -1.25
C SER A 131 -62.54 17.61 -0.50
N ALA A 132 -62.87 16.45 -1.06
CA ALA A 132 -63.79 15.49 -0.45
C ALA A 132 -63.14 14.69 0.70
N VAL A 133 -61.81 14.75 0.83
CA VAL A 133 -61.03 13.96 1.78
C VAL A 133 -60.77 14.78 3.05
N GLU A 134 -60.77 14.11 4.21
CA GLU A 134 -60.44 14.73 5.48
C GLU A 134 -59.02 14.33 5.91
N CYS A 135 -58.09 15.28 5.77
CA CYS A 135 -56.71 15.10 6.23
C CYS A 135 -56.57 15.58 7.69
N PRO A 136 -56.28 14.70 8.66
CA PRO A 136 -56.03 15.09 10.04
C PRO A 136 -54.63 15.71 10.22
N ASP A 137 -54.49 16.63 11.18
CA ASP A 137 -53.19 17.19 11.57
C ASP A 137 -52.40 16.19 12.42
N ILE A 138 -51.32 15.64 11.87
CA ILE A 138 -50.39 14.70 12.52
C ILE A 138 -49.00 15.31 12.75
N CYS A 139 -48.82 16.62 12.54
CA CYS A 139 -47.50 17.26 12.59
C CYS A 139 -46.85 17.17 13.97
N ASN A 140 -47.63 17.28 15.05
CA ASN A 140 -47.07 17.21 16.41
C ASN A 140 -46.46 15.83 16.73
N GLU A 141 -47.09 14.75 16.26
CA GLU A 141 -46.57 13.39 16.44
C GLU A 141 -45.28 13.17 15.63
N LEU A 142 -45.32 13.53 14.34
CA LEU A 142 -44.16 13.43 13.45
C LEU A 142 -42.99 14.28 13.97
N GLY A 143 -43.27 15.50 14.41
CA GLY A 143 -42.29 16.40 14.99
C GLY A 143 -41.70 15.88 16.29
N ALA A 144 -42.49 15.23 17.14
CA ALA A 144 -41.98 14.61 18.37
C ALA A 144 -41.00 13.47 18.06
N LYS A 145 -41.35 12.58 17.13
CA LYS A 145 -40.46 11.49 16.68
C LYS A 145 -39.18 12.05 16.06
N TYR A 146 -39.29 13.03 15.18
CA TYR A 146 -38.14 13.67 14.54
C TYR A 146 -37.18 14.32 15.55
N ARG A 147 -37.71 15.07 16.54
CA ARG A 147 -36.87 15.70 17.58
C ARG A 147 -36.13 14.67 18.41
N GLU A 148 -36.75 13.54 18.72
CA GLU A 148 -36.11 12.45 19.45
C GLU A 148 -34.99 11.80 18.63
N GLU A 149 -35.23 11.50 17.35
CA GLU A 149 -34.18 10.97 16.47
C GLU A 149 -32.98 11.91 16.34
N ILE A 150 -33.23 13.21 16.16
CA ILE A 150 -32.17 14.23 16.09
C ILE A 150 -31.42 14.33 17.42
N ARG A 151 -32.11 14.24 18.55
CA ARG A 151 -31.48 14.23 19.88
C ARG A 151 -30.52 13.04 20.01
N GLN A 152 -30.97 11.83 19.67
CA GLN A 152 -30.14 10.62 19.73
C GLN A 152 -28.90 10.72 18.83
N LYS A 153 -29.08 11.17 17.58
CA LYS A 153 -27.96 11.39 16.64
C LYS A 153 -26.98 12.45 17.15
N THR A 154 -27.49 13.54 17.71
CA THR A 154 -26.66 14.62 18.24
C THR A 154 -25.86 14.16 19.46
N GLU A 155 -26.46 13.37 20.34
CA GLU A 155 -25.78 12.83 21.51
C GLU A 155 -24.66 11.86 21.13
N LEU A 156 -24.93 10.95 20.17
CA LEU A 156 -23.91 10.07 19.62
C LEU A 156 -22.77 10.87 18.97
N ALA A 157 -23.08 11.91 18.21
CA ALA A 157 -22.08 12.78 17.60
C ALA A 157 -21.23 13.52 18.65
N LYS A 158 -21.84 13.98 19.76
CA LYS A 158 -21.11 14.59 20.89
C LYS A 158 -20.14 13.60 21.54
N GLN A 159 -20.59 12.38 21.82
CA GLN A 159 -19.74 11.33 22.38
C GLN A 159 -18.58 11.01 21.44
N GLY A 160 -18.85 10.88 20.13
CA GLY A 160 -17.82 10.70 19.11
C GLY A 160 -16.83 11.87 19.04
N PHE A 161 -17.31 13.10 19.19
CA PHE A 161 -16.46 14.29 19.21
C PHE A 161 -15.53 14.30 20.43
N VAL A 162 -16.05 14.03 21.64
CA VAL A 162 -15.22 13.91 22.85
C VAL A 162 -14.15 12.85 22.64
N LYS A 163 -14.51 11.66 22.16
CA LYS A 163 -13.53 10.60 21.94
C LYS A 163 -12.48 10.97 20.90
N ARG A 164 -12.88 11.64 19.82
CA ARG A 164 -11.96 12.16 18.80
C ARG A 164 -10.96 13.14 19.42
N THR A 165 -11.41 14.06 20.27
CA THR A 165 -10.51 15.02 20.91
C THR A 165 -9.48 14.35 21.82
N GLU A 166 -9.88 13.32 22.59
CA GLU A 166 -8.95 12.51 23.39
C GLU A 166 -7.91 11.81 22.52
N LEU A 167 -8.35 11.16 21.43
CA LEU A 167 -7.46 10.43 20.53
C LEU A 167 -6.49 11.36 19.79
N VAL A 168 -6.92 12.57 19.43
CA VAL A 168 -6.04 13.58 18.84
C VAL A 168 -4.95 13.98 19.84
N ALA A 169 -5.30 14.24 21.09
CA ALA A 169 -4.34 14.58 22.14
C ALA A 169 -3.35 13.43 22.41
N ALA A 170 -3.84 12.20 22.56
CA ALA A 170 -3.00 11.02 22.74
C ALA A 170 -2.08 10.78 21.54
N GLY A 171 -2.59 10.95 20.32
CA GLY A 171 -1.80 10.83 19.09
C GLY A 171 -0.68 11.87 18.99
N GLN A 172 -0.93 13.11 19.43
CA GLN A 172 0.10 14.16 19.49
C GLN A 172 1.20 13.80 20.50
N GLN A 173 0.83 13.33 21.70
CA GLN A 173 1.79 12.89 22.71
C GLN A 173 2.64 11.73 22.20
N LEU A 174 2.01 10.68 21.65
CA LEU A 174 2.72 9.52 21.11
C LEU A 174 3.67 9.91 19.97
N LYS A 175 3.24 10.81 19.08
CA LYS A 175 4.09 11.34 18.02
C LYS A 175 5.33 12.03 18.60
N SER A 176 5.17 12.88 19.61
CA SER A 176 6.29 13.56 20.24
C SER A 176 7.28 12.59 20.89
N GLU A 177 6.78 11.58 21.61
CA GLU A 177 7.61 10.54 22.23
C GLU A 177 8.40 9.74 21.20
N LYS A 178 7.73 9.31 20.12
CA LYS A 178 8.38 8.54 19.04
C LYS A 178 9.41 9.38 18.31
N LEU A 179 9.18 10.68 18.11
CA LEU A 179 10.16 11.59 17.51
C LEU A 179 11.42 11.73 18.38
N GLU A 180 11.28 11.83 19.71
CA GLU A 180 12.45 11.86 20.61
C GLU A 180 13.22 10.54 20.60
N LYS A 181 12.52 9.40 20.63
CA LYS A 181 13.15 8.08 20.47
C LYS A 181 13.87 7.96 19.13
N LEU A 182 13.28 8.45 18.05
CA LEU A 182 13.91 8.42 16.72
C LEU A 182 15.21 9.23 16.72
N LYS A 183 15.24 10.39 17.40
CA LYS A 183 16.47 11.18 17.56
C LYS A 183 17.56 10.42 18.33
N SER A 184 17.22 9.75 19.44
CA SER A 184 18.20 8.98 20.21
C SER A 184 18.72 7.78 19.43
N LEU A 185 17.83 7.00 18.82
CA LEU A 185 18.20 5.84 17.98
C LEU A 185 19.08 6.27 16.80
N LYS A 186 18.81 7.43 16.19
CA LYS A 186 19.64 7.95 15.11
C LYS A 186 21.06 8.28 15.59
N LYS A 187 21.21 8.87 16.79
CA LYS A 187 22.53 9.11 17.38
C LYS A 187 23.27 7.80 17.65
N GLU A 188 22.60 6.82 18.25
CA GLU A 188 23.18 5.50 18.52
C GLU A 188 23.61 4.80 17.23
N MET A 189 22.79 4.89 16.17
CA MET A 189 23.15 4.35 14.85
C MET A 189 24.38 5.04 14.26
N ASP A 190 24.47 6.37 14.36
CA ASP A 190 25.62 7.15 13.89
C ASP A 190 26.89 6.82 14.69
N GLU A 191 26.78 6.53 16.00
CA GLU A 191 27.90 6.10 16.84
C GLU A 191 28.36 4.69 16.49
N ILE A 192 27.43 3.73 16.36
CA ILE A 192 27.74 2.34 15.99
C ILE A 192 28.36 2.29 14.59
N THR A 193 27.88 3.09 13.64
CA THR A 193 28.45 3.12 12.28
C THR A 193 29.87 3.67 12.27
N LYS A 194 30.17 4.71 13.05
CA LYS A 194 31.55 5.19 13.25
C LYS A 194 32.45 4.10 13.83
N LEU A 195 32.01 3.47 14.93
CA LEU A 195 32.77 2.39 15.56
C LEU A 195 33.01 1.21 14.60
N ARG A 196 32.03 0.88 13.76
CA ARG A 196 32.17 -0.17 12.74
C ARG A 196 33.20 0.19 11.67
N ILE A 197 33.22 1.44 11.21
CA ILE A 197 34.21 1.93 10.25
C ILE A 197 35.61 1.92 10.88
N ASP A 198 35.75 2.42 12.11
CA ASP A 198 37.01 2.45 12.84
C ASP A 198 37.55 1.02 13.14
N ALA A 199 36.67 0.09 13.50
CA ALA A 199 37.05 -1.30 13.70
C ALA A 199 37.49 -1.96 12.39
N ARG A 200 36.79 -1.69 11.29
CA ARG A 200 37.13 -2.23 9.96
C ARG A 200 38.47 -1.70 9.46
N THR A 201 38.70 -0.40 9.55
CA THR A 201 39.98 0.21 9.15
C THR A 201 41.15 -0.35 9.94
N LYS A 202 41.03 -0.49 11.27
CA LYS A 202 42.06 -1.14 12.10
C LYS A 202 42.29 -2.61 11.75
N MET A 203 41.23 -3.35 11.41
CA MET A 203 41.36 -4.74 10.95
C MET A 203 42.07 -4.81 9.60
N ASP A 204 41.73 -3.93 8.65
CA ASP A 204 42.36 -3.87 7.33
C ASP A 204 43.85 -3.44 7.43
N GLU A 205 44.18 -2.49 8.30
CA GLU A 205 45.56 -2.10 8.63
C GLU A 205 46.35 -3.25 9.26
N LYS A 206 45.77 -3.96 10.23
CA LYS A 206 46.43 -5.10 10.86
C LYS A 206 46.63 -6.24 9.85
N ALA A 207 45.65 -6.48 8.98
CA ALA A 207 45.74 -7.49 7.93
C ALA A 207 46.81 -7.13 6.89
N SER A 208 46.91 -5.86 6.48
CA SER A 208 47.94 -5.43 5.53
C SER A 208 49.34 -5.52 6.12
N LEU A 209 49.54 -5.12 7.38
CA LEU A 209 50.79 -5.29 8.11
C LEU A 209 51.18 -6.77 8.27
N ALA A 210 50.21 -7.64 8.59
CA ALA A 210 50.44 -9.08 8.71
C ALA A 210 50.78 -9.70 7.35
N ALA A 211 50.10 -9.30 6.28
CA ALA A 211 50.37 -9.76 4.92
C ALA A 211 51.77 -9.30 4.45
N GLU A 212 52.16 -8.07 4.74
CA GLU A 212 53.49 -7.55 4.42
C GLU A 212 54.59 -8.25 5.23
N ALA A 213 54.36 -8.51 6.52
CA ALA A 213 55.27 -9.29 7.36
C ALA A 213 55.40 -10.73 6.86
N LYS A 214 54.29 -11.39 6.50
CA LYS A 214 54.30 -12.73 5.90
C LYS A 214 55.08 -12.75 4.60
N LYS A 215 54.85 -11.78 3.71
CA LYS A 215 55.57 -11.65 2.45
C LYS A 215 57.07 -11.44 2.68
N ARG A 216 57.47 -10.57 3.62
CA ARG A 216 58.87 -10.38 3.99
C ARG A 216 59.50 -11.68 4.49
N HIS A 217 58.83 -12.40 5.39
CA HIS A 217 59.31 -13.67 5.91
C HIS A 217 59.49 -14.71 4.80
N GLU A 218 58.50 -14.83 3.91
CA GLU A 218 58.55 -15.74 2.76
C GLU A 218 59.71 -15.41 1.82
N THR A 219 59.94 -14.13 1.51
CA THR A 219 61.09 -13.72 0.69
C THR A 219 62.42 -14.03 1.38
N THR A 220 62.55 -13.74 2.68
CA THR A 220 63.79 -14.03 3.42
C THR A 220 64.04 -15.52 3.54
N TRP A 221 62.98 -16.33 3.68
CA TRP A 221 63.08 -17.77 3.75
C TRP A 221 63.50 -18.37 2.41
N GLU A 222 62.93 -17.89 1.30
CA GLU A 222 63.32 -18.39 -0.02
C GLU A 222 64.78 -17.99 -0.34
N GLU A 223 65.19 -16.76 -0.04
CA GLU A 223 66.59 -16.34 -0.17
C GLU A 223 67.55 -17.19 0.68
N GLU A 224 67.18 -17.48 1.94
CA GLU A 224 67.94 -18.34 2.83
C GLU A 224 68.04 -19.78 2.28
N LYS A 225 66.92 -20.33 1.81
CA LYS A 225 66.85 -21.65 1.21
C LYS A 225 67.72 -21.75 -0.04
N GLN A 226 67.68 -20.74 -0.91
CA GLN A 226 68.54 -20.67 -2.09
C GLN A 226 70.02 -20.54 -1.69
N ARG A 227 70.34 -19.78 -0.64
CA ARG A 227 71.70 -19.67 -0.12
C ARG A 227 72.21 -21.01 0.43
N LEU A 228 71.44 -21.67 1.29
CA LEU A 228 71.79 -22.99 1.83
C LEU A 228 71.92 -24.05 0.73
N LYS A 229 71.02 -24.05 -0.27
CA LYS A 229 71.13 -24.91 -1.46
C LYS A 229 72.46 -24.64 -2.17
N ARG A 230 72.79 -23.38 -2.44
CA ARG A 230 74.03 -23.00 -3.13
C ARG A 230 75.28 -23.39 -2.34
N ASP A 231 75.30 -23.17 -1.03
CA ASP A 231 76.43 -23.51 -0.16
C ASP A 231 76.63 -25.02 -0.06
N TYR A 232 75.54 -25.79 0.08
CA TYR A 232 75.59 -27.25 0.10
C TYR A 232 76.07 -27.83 -1.23
N VAL A 233 75.52 -27.32 -2.34
CA VAL A 233 75.94 -27.71 -3.70
C VAL A 233 77.39 -27.35 -3.93
N LEU A 234 77.88 -26.22 -3.40
CA LEU A 234 79.29 -25.84 -3.50
C LEU A 234 80.18 -26.87 -2.80
N ILE A 235 79.82 -27.28 -1.58
CA ILE A 235 80.55 -28.34 -0.86
C ILE A 235 80.55 -29.63 -1.68
N LEU A 236 79.39 -30.05 -2.18
CA LEU A 236 79.25 -31.28 -2.96
C LEU A 236 80.04 -31.22 -4.28
N PHE A 237 79.95 -30.12 -5.03
CA PHE A 237 80.71 -29.88 -6.25
C PHE A 237 82.21 -29.93 -5.99
N THR A 238 82.70 -29.27 -4.93
CA THR A 238 84.14 -29.32 -4.56
C THR A 238 84.60 -30.70 -4.11
N SER A 239 83.69 -31.57 -3.66
CA SER A 239 84.02 -32.95 -3.30
C SER A 239 84.18 -33.85 -4.53
N PHE A 240 83.43 -33.58 -5.61
CA PHE A 240 83.54 -34.32 -6.87
C PHE A 240 84.67 -33.80 -7.77
N ASP A 241 84.90 -32.48 -7.82
CA ASP A 241 85.99 -31.83 -8.55
C ASP A 241 87.35 -32.08 -7.86
N SER A 242 87.83 -33.32 -7.94
CA SER A 242 89.05 -33.79 -7.28
C SER A 242 90.31 -33.21 -7.94
N ASN A 243 90.23 -32.89 -9.23
CA ASN A 243 91.35 -32.33 -9.99
C ASN A 243 91.41 -30.78 -9.91
N LYS A 244 90.37 -30.14 -9.36
CA LYS A 244 90.20 -28.69 -9.15
C LYS A 244 90.24 -27.87 -10.43
N ASP A 245 89.79 -28.44 -11.54
CA ASP A 245 89.72 -27.75 -12.83
C ASP A 245 88.45 -26.91 -12.99
N GLY A 246 87.57 -26.91 -11.99
CA GLY A 246 86.34 -26.14 -11.96
C GLY A 246 85.20 -26.76 -12.76
N LYS A 247 85.35 -28.04 -13.14
CA LYS A 247 84.34 -28.84 -13.83
C LYS A 247 84.24 -30.21 -13.15
N VAL A 248 83.06 -30.81 -13.22
CA VAL A 248 82.87 -32.20 -12.79
C VAL A 248 82.60 -33.05 -14.03
N THR A 249 83.45 -34.05 -14.24
CA THR A 249 83.41 -34.96 -15.39
C THR A 249 82.84 -36.33 -15.02
N LEU A 250 82.39 -37.11 -16.02
CA LEU A 250 81.89 -38.48 -15.80
C LEU A 250 82.92 -39.38 -15.09
N ASP A 251 84.21 -39.19 -15.34
CA ASP A 251 85.27 -39.98 -14.72
C ASP A 251 85.47 -39.65 -13.23
N GLU A 252 85.12 -38.43 -12.80
CA GLU A 252 85.16 -38.02 -11.40
C GLU A 252 83.94 -38.51 -10.62
N LEU A 253 82.76 -38.53 -11.26
CA LEU A 253 81.55 -39.09 -10.67
C LEU A 253 81.66 -40.60 -10.43
N LYS A 254 82.40 -41.34 -11.28
CA LYS A 254 82.67 -42.78 -11.08
C LYS A 254 83.47 -43.10 -9.82
N MET A 255 84.21 -42.13 -9.29
CA MET A 255 85.01 -42.30 -8.08
C MET A 255 84.16 -42.22 -6.80
N ALA A 256 82.93 -41.73 -6.90
CA ALA A 256 82.02 -41.61 -5.77
C ALA A 256 81.16 -42.86 -5.61
N LYS A 257 81.30 -43.53 -4.47
CA LYS A 257 80.63 -44.81 -4.18
C LYS A 257 79.13 -44.65 -3.94
N GLU A 258 78.67 -43.44 -3.73
CA GLU A 258 77.28 -43.10 -3.45
C GLU A 258 76.36 -43.28 -4.68
N PHE A 259 76.93 -43.38 -5.89
CA PHE A 259 76.18 -43.68 -7.12
C PHE A 259 76.11 -45.19 -7.45
N ASP A 260 76.74 -46.04 -6.64
CA ASP A 260 76.68 -47.50 -6.76
C ASP A 260 75.30 -48.01 -6.29
N THR A 261 74.34 -47.98 -7.19
CA THR A 261 72.93 -48.31 -6.90
C THR A 261 72.73 -49.82 -6.78
N ASN A 262 73.57 -50.61 -7.44
CA ASN A 262 73.46 -52.07 -7.48
C ASN A 262 74.31 -52.76 -6.37
N GLY A 263 75.19 -52.00 -5.70
CA GLY A 263 76.01 -52.42 -4.56
C GLY A 263 77.18 -53.33 -4.93
N ASP A 264 77.63 -53.33 -6.19
CA ASP A 264 78.69 -54.20 -6.69
C ASP A 264 80.11 -53.65 -6.45
N GLY A 265 80.21 -52.43 -5.92
CA GLY A 265 81.45 -51.75 -5.58
C GLY A 265 82.09 -50.97 -6.73
N VAL A 266 81.47 -50.90 -7.91
CA VAL A 266 81.98 -50.19 -9.11
C VAL A 266 80.86 -49.42 -9.81
N VAL A 267 80.97 -48.09 -9.89
CA VAL A 267 79.96 -47.27 -10.59
C VAL A 267 80.17 -47.32 -12.10
N SER A 268 79.15 -47.78 -12.83
CA SER A 268 79.17 -47.94 -14.29
C SER A 268 78.64 -46.71 -15.05
N ASP A 269 79.03 -46.55 -16.32
CA ASP A 269 78.59 -45.43 -17.18
C ASP A 269 77.06 -45.31 -17.28
N ASN A 270 76.34 -46.43 -17.23
CA ASN A 270 74.88 -46.44 -17.30
C ASN A 270 74.21 -45.95 -16.02
N GLU A 271 74.89 -46.02 -14.87
CA GLU A 271 74.36 -45.57 -13.57
C GLU A 271 74.48 -44.05 -13.39
N ILE A 272 75.47 -43.43 -14.03
CA ILE A 272 75.72 -41.97 -13.94
C ILE A 272 75.16 -41.21 -15.16
N LYS A 273 74.77 -41.92 -16.23
CA LYS A 273 74.29 -41.29 -17.48
C LYS A 273 73.14 -40.31 -17.31
N HIS A 274 72.30 -40.52 -16.29
CA HIS A 274 71.14 -39.66 -15.99
C HIS A 274 71.46 -38.52 -15.00
N VAL A 275 72.70 -38.44 -14.51
CA VAL A 275 73.15 -37.42 -13.55
C VAL A 275 73.45 -36.10 -14.25
N LEU A 276 74.20 -36.15 -15.37
CA LEU A 276 74.52 -34.97 -16.18
C LEU A 276 73.42 -34.68 -17.23
N PRO A 277 73.23 -33.41 -17.64
CA PRO A 277 72.25 -33.05 -18.68
C PRO A 277 72.55 -33.72 -20.02
N ASP A 278 71.50 -34.04 -20.79
CA ASP A 278 71.60 -34.75 -22.07
C ASP A 278 72.57 -34.06 -23.06
N GLY A 279 73.68 -34.74 -23.37
CA GLY A 279 74.65 -34.29 -24.37
C GLY A 279 75.84 -33.47 -23.85
N MET A 280 76.03 -33.38 -22.52
CA MET A 280 77.23 -32.79 -21.90
C MET A 280 78.04 -33.85 -21.14
N ASP A 281 79.34 -33.90 -21.39
CA ASP A 281 80.28 -34.84 -20.74
C ASP A 281 80.95 -34.24 -19.48
N ASP A 282 80.80 -32.94 -19.30
CA ASP A 282 81.25 -32.15 -18.14
C ASP A 282 80.16 -31.18 -17.70
N CYS A 283 80.23 -30.70 -16.46
CA CYS A 283 79.38 -29.62 -15.99
C CYS A 283 80.17 -28.64 -15.12
N ASN A 284 79.87 -27.35 -15.27
CA ASN A 284 80.38 -26.30 -14.40
C ASN A 284 79.45 -26.10 -13.19
N PHE A 285 79.88 -25.30 -12.22
CA PHE A 285 79.15 -25.08 -10.97
C PHE A 285 77.69 -24.61 -11.18
N GLU A 286 77.44 -23.67 -12.09
CA GLU A 286 76.09 -23.18 -12.40
C GLU A 286 75.19 -24.26 -13.02
N VAL A 287 75.68 -25.03 -14.00
CA VAL A 287 74.93 -26.14 -14.61
C VAL A 287 74.70 -27.27 -13.60
N PHE A 288 75.67 -27.48 -12.71
CA PHE A 288 75.58 -28.46 -11.62
C PHE A 288 74.53 -28.05 -10.58
N LEU A 289 74.46 -26.78 -10.20
CA LEU A 289 73.48 -26.24 -9.25
C LEU A 289 72.03 -26.28 -9.76
N GLU A 290 71.80 -25.98 -11.04
CA GLU A 290 70.45 -25.87 -11.60
C GLU A 290 69.87 -27.21 -12.09
N ASN A 291 70.71 -28.12 -12.59
CA ASN A 291 70.24 -29.33 -13.27
C ASN A 291 70.73 -30.62 -12.62
N VAL A 292 72.01 -30.69 -12.26
CA VAL A 292 72.63 -31.94 -11.76
C VAL A 292 72.23 -32.18 -10.30
N TYR A 293 72.25 -31.15 -9.46
CA TYR A 293 71.93 -31.26 -8.05
C TYR A 293 70.53 -31.84 -7.82
N ASP A 294 69.51 -31.35 -8.52
CA ASP A 294 68.14 -31.83 -8.32
C ASP A 294 67.99 -33.32 -8.74
N ASN A 295 68.81 -33.83 -9.66
CA ASN A 295 68.85 -35.24 -10.06
C ASN A 295 69.52 -36.14 -9.03
N ILE A 296 70.51 -35.64 -8.29
CA ILE A 296 71.32 -36.42 -7.33
C ILE A 296 70.96 -36.15 -5.87
N ARG A 297 70.17 -35.12 -5.60
CA ARG A 297 69.82 -34.62 -4.27
C ARG A 297 69.32 -35.73 -3.34
N SER A 298 68.48 -36.62 -3.85
CA SER A 298 67.89 -37.75 -3.11
C SER A 298 68.92 -38.79 -2.63
N LEU A 299 70.10 -38.87 -3.23
CA LEU A 299 71.16 -39.80 -2.86
C LEU A 299 72.00 -39.30 -1.68
N PHE A 300 72.01 -37.98 -1.46
CA PHE A 300 72.88 -37.32 -0.47
C PHE A 300 72.12 -36.59 0.64
N GLU A 301 70.88 -36.19 0.43
CA GLU A 301 70.00 -35.73 1.51
C GLU A 301 69.53 -36.94 2.32
N LYS A 302 70.26 -37.27 3.39
CA LYS A 302 69.63 -38.00 4.50
C LYS A 302 68.47 -37.14 4.99
N THR A 303 67.26 -37.70 5.01
CA THR A 303 66.09 -37.14 5.68
C THR A 303 66.45 -36.82 7.13
N SER A 304 66.89 -35.59 7.40
CA SER A 304 66.81 -35.03 8.73
C SER A 304 65.35 -34.67 8.95
N GLU A 305 64.73 -35.36 9.90
CA GLU A 305 63.35 -35.17 10.36
C GLU A 305 63.12 -33.74 10.86
N ILE A 306 62.90 -32.78 9.95
CA ILE A 306 62.37 -31.45 10.26
C ILE A 306 61.50 -30.99 9.07
N GLU A 307 60.52 -31.81 8.68
CA GLU A 307 59.42 -31.38 7.80
C GLU A 307 58.04 -31.76 8.34
N THR A 308 57.93 -32.12 9.63
CA THR A 308 56.65 -32.46 10.27
C THR A 308 56.40 -31.63 11.52
N GLU A 309 56.42 -30.30 11.43
CA GLU A 309 55.73 -29.42 12.39
C GLU A 309 55.30 -28.09 11.75
N MET A 310 54.67 -28.09 10.56
CA MET A 310 54.04 -26.86 10.05
C MET A 310 52.68 -27.06 9.37
N ASP A 311 52.09 -28.26 9.40
CA ASP A 311 50.80 -28.52 8.75
C ASP A 311 49.71 -29.08 9.68
N GLU A 312 49.85 -28.91 11.01
CA GLU A 312 48.81 -29.26 11.98
C GLU A 312 48.13 -28.05 12.65
N ASN A 313 48.38 -26.81 12.22
CA ASN A 313 47.75 -25.63 12.83
C ASN A 313 46.77 -24.87 11.93
N GLU A 314 46.27 -25.48 10.84
CA GLU A 314 45.22 -24.91 9.99
C GLU A 314 43.83 -25.55 10.18
N HIS A 315 43.63 -26.37 11.21
CA HIS A 315 42.32 -26.93 11.54
C HIS A 315 41.88 -26.68 12.98
N GLN A 316 41.78 -25.39 13.34
CA GLN A 316 40.84 -24.98 14.39
C GLN A 316 40.28 -23.57 14.17
N SER A 317 39.47 -23.40 13.11
CA SER A 317 38.37 -22.44 13.15
C SER A 317 37.08 -23.14 12.71
N THR A 318 36.59 -24.04 13.55
CA THR A 318 35.18 -24.38 13.54
C THR A 318 34.41 -23.12 13.96
N LEU A 319 33.78 -22.46 12.99
CA LEU A 319 32.58 -21.68 13.23
C LEU A 319 31.45 -22.68 13.51
N PRO A 320 30.71 -22.53 14.61
CA PRO A 320 29.35 -23.03 14.58
C PRO A 320 28.34 -21.97 15.03
N ILE A 321 27.23 -22.02 14.31
CA ILE A 321 25.86 -21.79 14.76
C ILE A 321 25.24 -20.44 14.40
N ALA A 322 24.34 -20.58 13.41
CA ALA A 322 23.23 -19.71 13.11
C ALA A 322 22.42 -19.34 14.36
N VAL A 323 22.06 -18.07 14.47
CA VAL A 323 21.02 -17.60 15.39
C VAL A 323 19.80 -17.27 14.55
N GLU A 324 18.90 -18.25 14.42
CA GLU A 324 17.47 -17.97 14.34
C GLU A 324 16.88 -18.26 15.72
N SER A 325 16.41 -17.22 16.40
CA SER A 325 15.30 -17.37 17.34
C SER A 325 14.44 -16.11 17.32
N ASN A 326 13.21 -16.33 16.89
CA ASN A 326 12.10 -15.41 16.87
C ASN A 326 11.35 -15.55 18.20
N SER A 327 11.22 -14.48 18.96
CA SER A 327 10.22 -14.27 20.03
C SER A 327 10.19 -12.76 20.26
N GLY A 328 9.15 -12.00 19.91
CA GLY A 328 7.78 -12.22 20.34
C GLY A 328 7.55 -11.51 21.67
N VAL A 329 7.46 -10.17 21.66
CA VAL A 329 6.52 -9.28 22.38
C VAL A 329 6.48 -7.95 21.63
#